data_AF-A0AAV2PJG2-F1
#
_entry.id   AF-A0AAV2PJG2-F1
#
_cell.length_a   1.000
_cell.length_b   1.000
_cell.length_c   1.000
_cell.angle_alpha   90.00
_cell.angle_beta   90.00
_cell.angle_gamma   90.00
#
_symmetry.space_group_name_H-M   'P 1'
#
loop_
_entity.id
_entity.type
_entity.pdbx_description
1 polymer ?
#
loop_
_entity_poly.entity_id
_entity_poly.type
_entity_poly.pdbx_seq_one_letter_code
_entity_poly.pdbx_strand_id
1 'polypeptide(L)'
;MLCIKLIPRKKPRSKSKIPRERKKLLNRMKMLKREKHRTYSKFKEKMLEKKIHETETMLIHHRKEERRTKEKKVIENMKNNPKVLFDYINKQKDRDAKIGPFKI
;
A
#
# COMPACT_ATOMS: atom_id res chain seq x y z
N MET A 1 -8.05 30.87 36.48
CA MET A 1 -7.23 30.13 35.50
C MET A 1 -8.11 29.60 34.36
N LEU A 2 -8.23 30.34 33.25
CA LEU A 2 -9.26 30.10 32.24
C LEU A 2 -8.73 29.96 30.78
N CYS A 3 -7.45 29.63 30.57
CA CYS A 3 -6.87 29.70 29.22
C CYS A 3 -6.53 28.35 28.54
N ILE A 4 -6.76 27.19 29.17
CA ILE A 4 -6.34 25.89 28.57
C ILE A 4 -7.50 25.15 27.87
N LYS A 5 -8.77 25.49 28.15
CA LYS A 5 -9.94 24.77 27.62
C LYS A 5 -10.30 25.10 26.16
N LEU A 6 -9.82 26.22 25.62
CA LEU A 6 -10.15 26.70 24.26
C LEU A 6 -9.10 26.34 23.20
N ILE A 7 -7.98 25.71 23.57
CA ILE A 7 -6.98 25.30 22.59
C ILE A 7 -7.51 24.09 21.82
N PRO A 8 -7.77 24.18 20.50
CA PRO A 8 -8.24 23.05 19.72
C PRO A 8 -7.19 21.94 19.78
N ARG A 9 -7.52 20.82 20.44
CA ARG A 9 -6.63 19.65 20.46
C ARG A 9 -6.44 19.17 19.03
N LYS A 10 -5.19 19.09 18.56
CA LYS A 10 -4.85 18.48 17.28
C LYS A 10 -5.49 17.09 17.25
N LYS A 11 -6.45 16.88 16.33
CA LYS A 11 -7.05 15.55 16.13
C LYS A 11 -5.91 14.55 15.93
N PRO A 12 -5.92 13.39 16.62
CA PRO A 12 -4.87 12.40 16.45
C PRO A 12 -4.81 12.03 14.97
N ARG A 13 -3.66 12.23 14.34
CA ARG A 13 -3.46 11.80 12.95
C ARG A 13 -3.78 10.31 12.91
N SER A 14 -4.86 9.92 12.23
CA SER A 14 -5.11 8.51 12.00
C SER A 14 -3.90 8.00 11.23
N LYS A 15 -3.05 7.20 11.86
CA LYS A 15 -1.90 6.60 11.17
C LYS A 15 -2.52 5.87 9.98
N SER A 16 -2.20 6.29 8.75
CA SER A 16 -2.67 5.61 7.55
C SER A 16 -2.12 4.19 7.62
N LYS A 17 -2.93 3.26 8.13
CA LYS A 17 -2.49 1.89 8.34
C LYS A 17 -2.41 1.27 6.96
N ILE A 18 -1.18 1.19 6.44
CA ILE A 18 -0.85 0.23 5.38
C ILE A 18 -1.50 -1.09 5.79
N PRO A 19 -2.31 -1.72 4.92
CA PRO A 19 -2.95 -2.98 5.24
C PRO A 19 -1.93 -3.99 5.77
N ARG A 20 -2.33 -4.78 6.76
CA ARG A 20 -1.42 -5.71 7.45
C ARG A 20 -0.74 -6.65 6.46
N GLU A 21 -1.46 -7.14 5.47
CA GLU A 21 -0.95 -8.03 4.42
C GLU A 21 0.09 -7.35 3.54
N ARG A 22 -0.20 -6.14 3.04
CA ARG A 22 0.78 -5.34 2.28
C ARG A 22 2.05 -5.08 3.09
N LYS A 23 1.92 -4.80 4.40
CA LYS A 23 3.08 -4.64 5.30
C LYS A 23 3.89 -5.93 5.43
N LYS A 24 3.24 -7.10 5.53
CA LYS A 24 3.92 -8.41 5.56
C LYS A 24 4.70 -8.65 4.26
N LEU A 25 4.10 -8.39 3.11
CA LEU A 25 4.74 -8.57 1.79
C LEU A 25 5.94 -7.63 1.60
N LEU A 26 5.82 -6.36 2.00
CA LEU A 26 6.93 -5.40 1.95
C LEU A 26 8.09 -5.80 2.87
N ASN A 27 7.79 -6.32 4.07
CA ASN A 27 8.81 -6.83 4.97
C ASN A 27 9.49 -8.07 4.41
N ARG A 28 8.72 -9.02 3.85
CA ARG A 28 9.27 -10.20 3.17
C ARG A 28 10.21 -9.78 2.04
N MET A 29 9.79 -8.84 1.19
CA MET A 29 10.60 -8.28 0.10
C MET A 29 11.93 -7.72 0.61
N LYS A 30 11.88 -6.91 1.67
CA LYS A 30 13.05 -6.32 2.31
C LYS A 30 14.02 -7.39 2.81
N MET A 31 13.51 -8.45 3.42
CA MET A 31 14.35 -9.55 3.92
C MET A 31 14.98 -10.35 2.79
N LEU A 32 14.23 -10.68 1.73
CA LEU A 32 14.75 -11.41 0.58
C LEU A 32 15.86 -10.62 -0.16
N LYS A 33 15.69 -9.31 -0.34
CA LYS A 33 16.72 -8.45 -0.95
C LYS A 33 18.00 -8.38 -0.11
N ARG A 34 17.87 -8.34 1.23
CA ARG A 34 19.00 -8.39 2.16
C ARG A 34 19.72 -9.73 2.13
N GLU A 35 18.97 -10.83 2.09
CA GLU A 35 19.53 -12.17 2.01
C GLU A 35 20.27 -12.39 0.69
N LYS A 36 19.71 -11.90 -0.43
CA LYS A 36 20.36 -11.94 -1.74
C LYS A 36 21.71 -11.26 -1.71
N HIS A 37 21.79 -10.04 -1.16
CA HIS A 37 23.04 -9.28 -1.05
C HIS A 37 24.12 -10.01 -0.22
N ARG A 38 23.74 -10.85 0.75
CA ARG A 38 24.69 -11.60 1.61
C ARG A 38 25.09 -12.95 1.04
N THR A 39 24.46 -13.40 -0.04
CA THR A 39 24.62 -14.75 -0.55
C THR A 39 25.79 -14.82 -1.54
N TYR A 40 26.71 -15.75 -1.32
CA TYR A 40 27.84 -16.01 -2.24
C TYR A 40 27.55 -17.14 -3.24
N SER A 41 26.55 -17.98 -2.99
CA SER A 41 26.19 -19.11 -3.84
C SER A 41 25.27 -18.67 -4.99
N LYS A 42 25.73 -18.87 -6.24
CA LYS A 42 24.93 -18.59 -7.45
C LYS A 42 23.59 -19.32 -7.48
N PHE A 43 23.52 -20.54 -6.96
CA PHE A 43 22.27 -21.30 -6.89
C PHE A 43 21.27 -20.65 -5.92
N LYS A 44 21.74 -20.32 -4.71
CA LYS A 44 20.91 -19.63 -3.70
C LYS A 44 20.49 -18.25 -4.18
N GLU A 45 21.35 -17.53 -4.91
CA GLU A 45 21.01 -16.25 -5.51
C GLU A 45 19.83 -16.36 -6.49
N LYS A 46 19.88 -17.31 -7.45
CA LYS A 46 18.77 -17.56 -8.39
C LYS A 46 17.47 -17.93 -7.67
N MET A 47 17.56 -18.74 -6.63
CA MET A 47 16.41 -19.09 -5.78
C MET A 47 15.81 -17.88 -5.08
N LEU A 48 16.64 -16.97 -4.57
CA LEU A 48 16.19 -15.73 -3.94
C LEU A 48 15.59 -14.75 -4.95
N GLU A 49 16.14 -14.66 -6.16
CA GLU A 49 15.55 -13.87 -7.25
C GLU A 49 14.14 -14.34 -7.59
N LYS A 50 13.93 -15.66 -7.71
CA LYS A 50 12.60 -16.22 -7.95
C LYS A 50 11.62 -15.85 -6.84
N LYS A 51 12.03 -15.97 -5.56
CA LYS A 51 11.21 -15.58 -4.40
C LYS A 51 10.91 -14.07 -4.37
N ILE A 52 11.87 -13.24 -4.78
CA ILE A 52 11.68 -11.80 -4.92
C ILE A 52 10.61 -11.54 -5.97
N HIS A 53 10.74 -12.13 -7.16
CA HIS A 53 9.78 -11.97 -8.24
C HIS A 53 8.36 -12.41 -7.84
N GLU A 54 8.22 -13.57 -7.20
CA GLU A 54 6.94 -14.04 -6.63
C GLU A 54 6.36 -13.05 -5.62
N THR A 55 7.20 -12.41 -4.80
CA THR A 55 6.72 -11.43 -3.82
C THR A 55 6.32 -10.10 -4.49
N GLU A 56 6.98 -9.71 -5.59
CA GLU A 56 6.60 -8.54 -6.40
C GLU A 56 5.24 -8.74 -7.06
N THR A 57 4.99 -9.92 -7.65
CA THR A 57 3.69 -10.24 -8.27
C THR A 57 2.56 -10.25 -7.24
N MET A 58 2.79 -10.80 -6.04
CA MET A 58 1.82 -10.75 -4.93
C MET A 58 1.50 -9.31 -4.49
N LEU A 59 2.50 -8.42 -4.42
CA LEU A 59 2.30 -7.01 -4.06
C LEU A 59 1.42 -6.29 -5.08
N ILE A 60 1.63 -6.55 -6.36
CA ILE A 60 0.84 -5.97 -7.45
C ILE A 60 -0.59 -6.50 -7.42
N HIS A 61 -0.75 -7.81 -7.27
CA HIS A 61 -2.07 -8.44 -7.16
C HIS A 61 -2.87 -7.86 -5.99
N HIS A 62 -2.28 -7.80 -4.79
CA HIS A 62 -2.94 -7.24 -3.62
C HIS A 62 -3.34 -5.77 -3.83
N ARG A 63 -2.50 -4.96 -4.49
CA ARG A 63 -2.84 -3.55 -4.81
C ARG A 63 -4.00 -3.46 -5.81
N LYS A 64 -4.07 -4.35 -6.80
CA LYS A 64 -5.19 -4.44 -7.74
C LYS A 64 -6.49 -4.81 -7.01
N GLU A 65 -6.45 -5.77 -6.10
CA GLU A 65 -7.61 -6.16 -5.29
C GLU A 65 -8.08 -5.04 -4.35
N GLU A 66 -7.15 -4.33 -3.69
CA GLU A 66 -7.48 -3.14 -2.89
C GLU A 66 -8.15 -2.03 -3.72
N ARG A 67 -7.76 -1.90 -4.99
CA ARG A 67 -8.37 -0.94 -5.90
C ARG A 67 -9.78 -1.39 -6.29
N ARG A 68 -9.94 -2.64 -6.73
CA ARG A 68 -11.24 -3.22 -7.09
C ARG A 68 -12.25 -3.16 -5.96
N THR A 69 -11.83 -3.50 -4.74
CA THR A 69 -12.70 -3.44 -3.55
C THR A 69 -13.14 -2.01 -3.22
N LYS A 70 -12.26 -1.01 -3.42
CA LYS A 70 -12.64 0.41 -3.27
C LYS A 70 -13.59 0.85 -4.36
N GLU A 71 -13.35 0.47 -5.61
CA GLU A 71 -14.22 0.80 -6.74
C GLU A 71 -15.62 0.23 -6.55
N LYS A 72 -15.74 -1.04 -6.14
CA LYS A 72 -17.03 -1.66 -5.77
C LYS A 72 -17.77 -0.86 -4.70
N LYS A 73 -17.08 -0.50 -3.61
CA LYS A 73 -17.67 0.33 -2.54
C LYS A 73 -18.11 1.70 -3.04
N VAL A 74 -17.38 2.31 -3.97
CA VAL A 74 -17.77 3.60 -4.55
C VAL A 74 -19.02 3.43 -5.42
N ILE A 75 -19.12 2.36 -6.22
CA ILE A 75 -20.30 2.04 -7.04
C ILE A 75 -21.54 1.79 -6.17
N GLU A 76 -21.39 1.10 -5.05
CA GLU A 76 -22.50 0.89 -4.11
C GLU A 76 -22.95 2.21 -3.47
N ASN A 77 -22.00 3.03 -3.00
CA ASN A 77 -22.30 4.25 -2.28
C ASN A 77 -22.73 5.43 -3.18
N MET A 78 -22.30 5.46 -4.45
CA MET A 78 -22.67 6.55 -5.37
C MET A 78 -24.17 6.60 -5.67
N LYS A 79 -24.87 5.46 -5.54
CA LYS A 79 -26.34 5.40 -5.68
C LYS A 79 -27.04 6.31 -4.68
N ASN A 80 -26.50 6.42 -3.47
CA ASN A 80 -27.05 7.23 -2.38
C ASN A 80 -26.40 8.62 -2.31
N ASN A 81 -25.12 8.74 -2.66
CA ASN A 81 -24.38 10.00 -2.66
C ASN A 81 -23.42 10.09 -3.86
N PRO A 82 -23.82 10.76 -4.95
CA PRO A 82 -23.01 10.90 -6.16
C PRO A 82 -21.65 11.59 -5.92
N LYS A 83 -21.51 12.43 -4.88
CA LYS A 83 -20.26 13.14 -4.57
C LYS A 83 -19.10 12.19 -4.26
N VAL A 84 -19.39 10.99 -3.78
CA VAL A 84 -18.37 9.97 -3.45
C VAL A 84 -17.55 9.56 -4.67
N LEU A 85 -18.13 9.59 -5.87
CA LEU A 85 -17.40 9.33 -7.12
C LEU A 85 -16.33 10.39 -7.38
N PHE A 86 -16.71 11.66 -7.29
CA PHE A 86 -15.78 12.78 -7.51
C PHE A 86 -14.66 12.79 -6.47
N ASP A 87 -14.98 12.53 -5.20
CA ASP A 87 -13.98 12.37 -4.13
C ASP A 87 -13.00 11.23 -4.42
N TYR A 88 -13.49 10.11 -4.97
CA TYR A 88 -12.65 8.98 -5.34
C TYR A 88 -11.71 9.33 -6.49
N ILE A 89 -12.22 9.98 -7.54
CA ILE A 89 -11.43 10.42 -8.70
C ILE A 89 -10.35 11.43 -8.28
N ASN A 90 -10.72 12.43 -7.49
CA ASN A 90 -9.76 13.44 -7.01
C ASN A 90 -8.64 12.78 -6.19
N LYS A 91 -8.98 11.83 -5.29
CA LYS A 91 -7.99 11.04 -4.54
C LYS A 91 -7.12 10.13 -5.40
N GLN A 92 -7.53 9.79 -6.62
CA GLN A 92 -6.69 9.04 -7.55
C GLN A 92 -5.70 9.95 -8.29
N LYS A 93 -6.12 11.17 -8.67
CA LYS A 93 -5.24 12.15 -9.33
C LYS A 93 -4.02 12.50 -8.48
N ASP A 94 -4.20 12.62 -7.17
CA ASP A 94 -3.13 12.94 -6.21
C ASP A 94 -2.20 11.75 -5.89
N ARG A 95 -2.51 10.53 -6.37
CA ARG A 95 -1.69 9.35 -6.08
C ARG A 95 -0.70 9.11 -7.20
N ASP A 96 0.56 9.13 -6.83
CA ASP A 96 1.66 8.70 -7.69
C ASP A 96 1.35 7.30 -8.26
N ALA A 97 1.17 7.24 -9.60
CA ALA A 97 0.85 6.01 -10.32
C ALA A 97 2.03 5.02 -10.28
N LYS A 98 3.21 5.52 -9.91
CA LYS A 98 4.44 4.75 -9.81
C LYS A 98 4.34 3.79 -8.62
N ILE A 99 4.17 2.52 -8.95
CA ILE A 99 4.71 1.46 -8.14
C ILE A 99 6.23 1.65 -8.25
N GLY A 100 6.93 1.91 -7.14
CA GLY A 100 8.41 2.02 -7.18
C GLY A 100 9.01 0.84 -7.94
N PRO A 101 10.24 0.93 -8.48
CA PRO A 101 10.72 0.08 -9.58
C PRO A 101 10.79 -1.40 -9.16
N PHE A 102 9.66 -2.10 -9.26
CA PHE A 102 9.60 -3.55 -9.27
C PHE A 102 10.08 -3.97 -10.65
N LYS A 103 10.87 -5.05 -10.68
CA LYS A 103 11.57 -5.48 -11.90
C LYS A 103 10.65 -6.24 -12.87
N ILE A 104 9.35 -5.99 -12.83
CA ILE A 104 8.44 -6.51 -13.85
C ILE A 104 8.64 -5.69 -15.12
#